data_AF-A0A914NZ97-F1
#
_entry.id   AF-A0A914NZ97-F1
#
_cell.length_a   1.000
_cell.length_b   1.000
_cell.length_c   1.000
_cell.angle_alpha   90.00
_cell.angle_beta   90.00
_cell.angle_gamma   90.00
#
_symmetry.space_group_name_H-M   'P 1'
#
loop_
_entity.id
_entity.type
_entity.pdbx_description
1 polymer ?
#
loop_
_entity_poly.entity_id
_entity_poly.type
_entity_poly.pdbx_seq_one_letter_code
_entity_poly.pdbx_strand_id
1 'polypeptide(L)'
;MLYQTGNTIRANKTPNPSGPSFVMTVACMGRADEFLELPHILSDEELADFEINDPFMSNFILQLDKQLVRFETLLVQENYKMLVSCCAGEVAQQLERVIFKCSFNRLGALLLDKEFRELSSYLSSIASWNIREKYSRLSNIVTLLNCESLDEALQLLEQINNSLLSTAILSQNDIRRTLSLREEFSRDQINLKVKALKI
;
A
#
# COMPACT_ATOMS: atom_id res chain seq x y z
N MET A 1 49.00 -3.63 -18.59
CA MET A 1 48.71 -2.19 -18.49
C MET A 1 47.23 -2.03 -18.25
N LEU A 2 46.88 -1.49 -17.08
CA LEU A 2 45.53 -1.26 -16.58
C LEU A 2 44.92 -0.03 -17.24
N TYR A 3 43.66 -0.13 -17.66
CA TYR A 3 42.73 1.01 -17.65
C TYR A 3 41.35 0.50 -17.20
N GLN A 4 41.07 0.66 -15.91
CA GLN A 4 39.71 0.83 -15.40
C GLN A 4 39.31 2.29 -15.61
N THR A 5 38.08 2.56 -16.02
CA THR A 5 37.10 3.40 -15.29
C THR A 5 35.87 3.65 -16.17
N GLY A 6 34.69 3.44 -15.59
CA GLY A 6 33.40 3.77 -16.19
C GLY A 6 32.28 3.58 -15.18
N ASN A 7 32.38 4.26 -14.05
CA ASN A 7 31.34 4.33 -13.02
C ASN A 7 30.09 4.99 -13.60
N THR A 8 29.01 4.23 -13.76
CA THR A 8 27.69 4.79 -14.05
C THR A 8 27.15 5.44 -12.78
N ILE A 9 27.14 6.77 -12.77
CA ILE A 9 26.62 7.59 -11.68
C ILE A 9 25.12 7.32 -11.55
N ARG A 10 24.73 6.66 -10.45
CA ARG A 10 23.34 6.56 -10.01
C ARG A 10 22.93 7.95 -9.50
N ALA A 11 22.18 8.68 -10.32
CA ALA A 11 21.66 9.99 -9.93
C ALA A 11 20.66 9.82 -8.78
N ASN A 12 21.12 10.08 -7.54
CA ASN A 12 20.25 10.35 -6.40
C ASN A 12 19.56 11.69 -6.66
N LYS A 13 18.40 11.64 -7.31
CA LYS A 13 17.55 12.81 -7.53
C LYS A 13 16.84 13.12 -6.21
N THR A 14 17.40 14.03 -5.43
CA THR A 14 16.69 14.63 -4.29
C THR A 14 15.39 15.26 -4.81
N PRO A 15 14.23 14.98 -4.19
CA PRO A 15 12.96 15.52 -4.66
C PRO A 15 12.97 17.06 -4.61
N ASN A 16 12.53 17.70 -5.69
CA ASN A 16 12.43 19.16 -5.78
C ASN A 16 11.31 19.64 -4.82
N PRO A 17 11.61 20.48 -3.81
CA PRO A 17 10.65 20.88 -2.77
C PRO A 17 9.48 21.77 -3.26
N SER A 18 9.47 22.18 -4.53
CA SER A 18 8.40 22.98 -5.14
C SER A 18 7.64 22.28 -6.27
N GLY A 19 7.96 21.01 -6.56
CA GLY A 19 7.30 20.26 -7.63
C GLY A 19 5.89 19.78 -7.24
N PRO A 20 4.99 19.53 -8.22
CA PRO A 20 3.66 18.94 -7.97
C PRO A 20 3.73 17.63 -7.18
N SER A 21 4.78 16.83 -7.43
CA SER A 21 5.08 15.62 -6.67
C SER A 21 5.28 15.89 -5.18
N PHE A 22 6.03 16.93 -4.81
CA PHE A 22 6.33 17.25 -3.40
C PHE A 22 5.10 17.80 -2.66
N VAL A 23 4.30 18.64 -3.33
CA VAL A 23 3.04 19.16 -2.75
C VAL A 23 2.05 18.02 -2.52
N MET A 24 1.96 17.06 -3.46
CA MET A 24 1.10 15.88 -3.31
C MET A 24 1.60 14.95 -2.21
N THR A 25 2.91 14.68 -2.14
CA THR A 25 3.54 13.91 -1.07
C THR A 25 3.20 14.50 0.30
N VAL A 26 3.37 15.81 0.50
CA VAL A 26 3.09 16.46 1.80
C VAL A 26 1.59 16.41 2.14
N ALA A 27 0.71 16.65 1.16
CA ALA A 27 -0.74 16.66 1.38
C ALA A 27 -1.32 15.26 1.68
N CYS A 28 -0.80 14.21 1.04
CA CYS A 28 -1.21 12.83 1.28
C CYS A 28 -0.61 12.26 2.57
N MET A 29 0.63 12.64 2.90
CA MET A 29 1.35 12.12 4.06
C MET A 29 0.68 12.49 5.39
N GLY A 30 0.28 13.75 5.58
CA GLY A 30 -0.37 14.16 6.83
C GLY A 30 -1.74 13.53 7.08
N ARG A 31 -2.45 13.11 6.02
CA ARG A 31 -3.78 12.50 6.12
C ARG A 31 -3.72 11.00 6.33
N ALA A 32 -2.71 10.33 5.79
CA ALA A 32 -2.53 8.90 6.02
C ALA A 32 -2.18 8.61 7.49
N ASP A 33 -1.50 9.53 8.18
CA ASP A 33 -1.14 9.38 9.59
C ASP A 33 -2.38 9.29 10.53
N GLU A 34 -3.54 9.84 10.12
CA GLU A 34 -4.82 9.69 10.88
C GLU A 34 -5.20 8.22 11.05
N PHE A 35 -4.77 7.34 10.13
CA PHE A 35 -4.99 5.89 10.24
C PHE A 35 -4.35 5.26 11.49
N LEU A 36 -3.28 5.87 12.02
CA LEU A 36 -2.58 5.37 13.21
C LEU A 36 -3.36 5.60 14.51
N GLU A 37 -4.33 6.51 14.49
CA GLU A 37 -5.14 6.85 15.66
C GLU A 37 -6.33 5.90 15.86
N LEU A 38 -6.57 5.02 14.88
CA LEU A 38 -7.71 4.11 14.86
C LEU A 38 -7.36 2.75 15.47
N PRO A 39 -8.31 2.09 16.16
CA PRO A 39 -8.10 0.72 16.59
C PRO A 39 -8.14 -0.22 15.38
N HIS A 40 -7.17 -1.14 15.35
CA HIS A 40 -7.04 -2.18 14.31
C HIS A 40 -7.13 -3.61 14.89
N ILE A 41 -7.34 -3.69 16.21
CA ILE A 41 -7.67 -4.92 16.93
C ILE A 41 -9.12 -4.74 17.34
N LEU A 42 -10.02 -5.34 16.56
CA LEU A 42 -11.45 -5.07 16.66
C LEU A 42 -12.19 -6.22 17.32
N SER A 43 -13.26 -5.90 18.02
CA SER A 43 -14.37 -6.80 18.33
C SER A 43 -15.40 -6.84 17.20
N ASP A 44 -16.32 -7.81 17.24
CA ASP A 44 -17.42 -7.88 16.27
C ASP A 44 -18.33 -6.64 16.33
N GLU A 45 -18.54 -6.07 17.53
CA GLU A 45 -19.34 -4.86 17.73
C GLU A 45 -18.67 -3.64 17.07
N GLU A 46 -17.37 -3.43 17.33
CA GLU A 46 -16.61 -2.33 16.73
C GLU A 46 -16.51 -2.47 15.21
N LEU A 47 -16.33 -3.69 14.69
CA LEU A 47 -16.33 -3.94 13.25
C LEU A 47 -17.67 -3.54 12.62
N ALA A 48 -18.80 -3.95 13.22
CA ALA A 48 -20.13 -3.60 12.72
C ALA A 48 -20.36 -2.08 12.72
N ASP A 49 -19.91 -1.38 13.76
CA ASP A 49 -20.00 0.07 13.85
C ASP A 49 -19.16 0.77 12.76
N PHE A 50 -17.93 0.31 12.53
CA PHE A 50 -17.05 0.85 11.48
C PHE A 50 -17.51 0.50 10.08
N GLU A 51 -18.22 -0.62 9.90
CA GLU A 51 -18.80 -0.95 8.61
C GLU A 51 -19.94 -0.02 8.20
N ILE A 52 -20.69 0.48 9.18
CA ILE A 52 -21.78 1.45 9.00
C ILE A 52 -21.21 2.87 8.88
N ASN A 53 -20.29 3.22 9.78
CA ASN A 53 -19.70 4.55 9.89
C ASN A 53 -18.19 4.43 9.74
N ASP A 54 -17.73 4.42 8.49
CA ASP A 54 -16.30 4.37 8.19
C ASP A 54 -15.57 5.59 8.80
N PRO A 55 -14.64 5.36 9.75
CA PRO A 55 -13.98 6.45 10.46
C PRO A 55 -12.90 7.16 9.64
N PHE A 56 -12.46 6.58 8.51
CA PHE A 56 -11.26 7.06 7.82
C PHE A 56 -11.36 7.08 6.30
N MET A 57 -11.59 5.94 5.65
CA MET A 57 -11.28 5.76 4.24
C MET A 57 -12.11 6.67 3.33
N SER A 58 -13.38 6.87 3.66
CA SER A 58 -14.35 7.70 2.97
C SER A 58 -13.95 9.17 3.01
N ASN A 59 -13.53 9.66 4.19
CA ASN A 59 -13.01 11.02 4.30
C ASN A 59 -11.67 11.15 3.58
N PHE A 60 -10.78 10.16 3.69
CA PHE A 60 -9.50 10.15 2.99
C PHE A 60 -9.68 10.25 1.47
N ILE A 61 -10.57 9.44 0.88
CA ILE A 61 -10.95 9.48 -0.54
C ILE A 61 -11.57 10.83 -0.91
N LEU A 62 -12.49 11.35 -0.10
CA LEU A 62 -13.12 12.65 -0.35
C LEU A 62 -12.10 13.79 -0.39
N GLN A 63 -11.11 13.78 0.52
CA GLN A 63 -10.06 14.79 0.54
C GLN A 63 -9.13 14.65 -0.66
N LEU A 64 -8.78 13.41 -1.03
CA LEU A 64 -7.98 13.09 -2.20
C LEU A 64 -8.65 13.62 -3.49
N ASP A 65 -9.95 13.36 -3.65
CA ASP A 65 -10.74 13.80 -4.78
C ASP A 65 -10.80 15.32 -4.90
N LYS A 66 -11.09 16.00 -3.78
CA LYS A 66 -11.07 17.46 -3.71
C LYS A 66 -9.73 18.06 -4.12
N GLN A 67 -8.60 17.37 -3.91
CA GLN A 67 -7.31 17.86 -4.40
C GLN A 67 -7.13 17.60 -5.89
N LEU A 68 -7.44 16.39 -6.36
CA LEU A 68 -7.22 15.99 -7.76
C LEU A 68 -8.08 16.79 -8.74
N VAL A 69 -9.37 16.97 -8.45
CA VAL A 69 -10.32 17.70 -9.32
C VAL A 69 -9.86 19.14 -9.62
N ARG A 70 -9.12 19.78 -8.71
CA ARG A 70 -8.57 21.14 -8.91
C ARG A 70 -7.60 21.22 -10.08
N PHE A 71 -6.94 20.10 -10.42
CA PHE A 71 -5.98 20.04 -11.52
C PHE A 71 -6.59 19.59 -12.84
N GLU A 72 -7.81 19.03 -12.82
CA GLU A 72 -8.48 18.50 -14.01
C GLU A 72 -8.68 19.58 -15.08
N THR A 73 -9.06 20.79 -14.66
CA THR A 73 -9.28 21.94 -15.56
C THR A 73 -8.01 22.73 -15.87
N LEU A 74 -6.93 22.53 -15.10
CA LEU A 74 -5.69 23.28 -15.21
C LEU A 74 -4.63 22.58 -16.07
N LEU A 75 -4.79 21.27 -16.29
CA LEU A 75 -3.83 20.43 -17.01
C LEU A 75 -4.45 19.90 -18.30
N VAL A 76 -3.61 19.74 -19.31
CA VAL A 76 -3.99 18.93 -20.49
C VAL A 76 -4.18 17.48 -20.05
N GLN A 77 -5.13 16.78 -20.68
CA GLN A 77 -5.60 15.46 -20.30
C GLN A 77 -4.47 14.46 -19.96
N GLU A 78 -3.42 14.36 -20.78
CA GLU A 78 -2.30 13.45 -20.52
C GLU A 78 -1.50 13.81 -19.27
N ASN A 79 -1.31 15.10 -18.99
CA ASN A 79 -0.65 15.55 -17.76
C ASN A 79 -1.50 15.26 -16.52
N TYR A 80 -2.83 15.41 -16.62
CA TYR A 80 -3.75 15.05 -15.55
C TYR A 80 -3.69 13.54 -15.26
N LYS A 81 -3.72 12.70 -16.29
CA LYS A 81 -3.58 11.23 -16.15
C LYS A 81 -2.26 10.84 -15.47
N MET A 82 -1.15 11.48 -15.85
CA MET A 82 0.14 11.25 -15.20
C MET A 82 0.13 11.69 -13.73
N LEU A 83 -0.50 12.83 -13.41
CA LEU A 83 -0.66 13.30 -12.04
C LEU A 83 -1.44 12.29 -11.18
N VAL A 84 -2.59 11.80 -11.67
CA VAL A 84 -3.39 10.77 -10.99
C VAL A 84 -2.56 9.49 -10.77
N SER A 85 -1.78 9.07 -11.78
CA SER A 85 -0.91 7.90 -11.68
C SER A 85 0.19 8.05 -10.61
N CYS A 86 0.86 9.21 -10.56
CA CYS A 86 1.83 9.52 -9.53
C CYS A 86 1.18 9.56 -8.15
N CYS A 87 0.00 10.17 -8.05
CA CYS A 87 -0.75 10.26 -6.81
C CYS A 87 -1.14 8.90 -6.26
N ALA A 88 -1.63 7.98 -7.10
CA ALA A 88 -1.98 6.62 -6.67
C ALA A 88 -0.76 5.89 -6.06
N GLY A 89 0.42 6.06 -6.69
CA GLY A 89 1.66 5.48 -6.15
C GLY A 89 2.07 6.10 -4.81
N GLU A 90 1.93 7.42 -4.66
CA GLU A 90 2.22 8.11 -3.41
C GLU A 90 1.26 7.69 -2.30
N VAL A 91 -0.04 7.68 -2.56
CA VAL A 91 -1.08 7.22 -1.61
C VAL A 91 -0.78 5.79 -1.15
N ALA A 92 -0.44 4.89 -2.07
CA ALA A 92 -0.09 3.51 -1.73
C ALA A 92 1.14 3.43 -0.81
N GLN A 93 2.18 4.22 -1.07
CA GLN A 93 3.38 4.26 -0.23
C GLN A 93 3.12 4.82 1.16
N GLN A 94 2.26 5.84 1.27
CA GLN A 94 1.92 6.43 2.56
C GLN A 94 1.06 5.49 3.39
N LEU A 95 0.06 4.83 2.78
CA LEU A 95 -0.74 3.81 3.44
C LEU A 95 0.10 2.60 3.87
N GLU A 96 0.98 2.09 3.00
CA GLU A 96 1.93 1.04 3.37
C GLU A 96 2.76 1.43 4.61
N ARG A 97 3.25 2.67 4.66
CA ARG A 97 4.05 3.17 5.78
C ARG A 97 3.28 3.18 7.09
N VAL A 98 2.02 3.61 7.09
CA VAL A 98 1.21 3.68 8.32
C VAL A 98 0.74 2.30 8.75
N ILE A 99 0.35 1.43 7.80
CA ILE A 99 -0.02 0.04 8.07
C ILE A 99 1.11 -0.71 8.80
N PHE A 100 2.37 -0.50 8.39
CA PHE A 100 3.52 -1.13 9.06
C PHE A 100 3.81 -0.63 10.48
N LYS A 101 3.08 0.37 10.97
CA LYS A 101 3.14 0.82 12.37
C LYS A 101 1.95 0.31 13.21
N CYS A 102 0.98 -0.33 12.60
CA CYS A 102 -0.22 -0.86 13.27
C CYS A 102 -0.04 -2.34 13.68
N SER A 103 -0.95 -2.81 14.53
CA SER A 103 -1.17 -4.24 14.82
C SER A 103 -2.59 -4.60 14.42
N PHE A 104 -2.79 -5.79 13.87
CA PHE A 104 -4.09 -6.26 13.39
C PHE A 104 -4.46 -7.59 14.02
N ASN A 105 -5.74 -7.76 14.32
CA ASN A 105 -6.34 -9.09 14.42
C ASN A 105 -7.07 -9.44 13.11
N ARG A 106 -7.71 -10.61 13.04
CA ARG A 106 -8.45 -11.05 11.85
C ARG A 106 -9.50 -10.06 11.39
N LEU A 107 -10.23 -9.45 12.31
CA LEU A 107 -11.31 -8.49 12.02
C LEU A 107 -10.76 -7.17 11.49
N GLY A 108 -9.69 -6.63 12.10
CA GLY A 108 -9.02 -5.44 11.58
C GLY A 108 -8.42 -5.66 10.19
N ALA A 109 -7.90 -6.85 9.91
CA ALA A 109 -7.43 -7.20 8.56
C ALA A 109 -8.58 -7.25 7.53
N LEU A 110 -9.77 -7.73 7.92
CA LEU A 110 -10.97 -7.71 7.06
C LEU A 110 -11.40 -6.28 6.75
N LEU A 111 -11.46 -5.42 7.77
CA LEU A 111 -11.81 -4.01 7.59
C LEU A 111 -10.82 -3.34 6.63
N LEU A 112 -9.52 -3.56 6.82
CA LEU A 112 -8.49 -3.03 5.93
C LEU A 112 -8.66 -3.51 4.48
N ASP A 113 -9.08 -4.76 4.23
CA ASP A 113 -9.36 -5.24 2.87
C ASP A 113 -10.54 -4.49 2.24
N LYS A 114 -11.61 -4.26 3.00
CA LYS A 114 -12.77 -3.48 2.56
C LYS A 114 -12.34 -2.05 2.20
N GLU A 115 -11.67 -1.35 3.12
CA GLU A 115 -11.18 0.01 2.92
C GLU A 115 -10.23 0.09 1.71
N PHE A 116 -9.30 -0.86 1.57
CA PHE A 116 -8.39 -0.92 0.43
C PHE A 116 -9.13 -1.13 -0.90
N ARG A 117 -10.21 -1.93 -0.93
CA ARG A 117 -11.06 -2.09 -2.11
C ARG A 117 -11.80 -0.81 -2.48
N GLU A 118 -12.30 -0.07 -1.49
CA GLU A 118 -12.94 1.23 -1.71
C GLU A 118 -11.96 2.23 -2.34
N LEU A 119 -10.75 2.34 -1.78
CA LEU A 119 -9.69 3.17 -2.36
C LEU A 119 -9.29 2.72 -3.76
N SER A 120 -9.11 1.41 -3.97
CA SER A 120 -8.74 0.85 -5.27
C SER A 120 -9.82 1.10 -6.32
N SER A 121 -11.09 1.02 -5.93
CA SER A 121 -12.24 1.35 -6.77
C SER A 121 -12.21 2.82 -7.17
N TYR A 122 -12.03 3.72 -6.20
CA TYR A 122 -11.90 5.15 -6.44
C TYR A 122 -10.73 5.48 -7.39
N LEU A 123 -9.51 5.02 -7.08
CA LEU A 123 -8.35 5.26 -7.92
C LEU A 123 -8.52 4.71 -9.34
N SER A 124 -9.23 3.58 -9.49
CA SER A 124 -9.53 3.00 -10.80
C SER A 124 -10.57 3.78 -11.59
N SER A 125 -11.50 4.47 -10.92
CA SER A 125 -12.55 5.26 -11.60
C SER A 125 -12.00 6.55 -12.20
N ILE A 126 -10.99 7.15 -11.57
CA ILE A 126 -10.38 8.41 -12.02
C ILE A 126 -9.11 8.22 -12.86
N ALA A 127 -8.54 7.01 -12.88
CA ALA A 127 -7.27 6.76 -13.56
C ALA A 127 -7.43 6.17 -14.97
N SER A 128 -6.34 6.28 -15.73
CA SER A 128 -6.18 5.60 -17.01
C SER A 128 -5.55 4.21 -16.84
N TRP A 129 -5.20 3.57 -17.96
CA TRP A 129 -4.63 2.23 -18.05
C TRP A 129 -3.53 1.95 -16.99
N ASN A 130 -3.54 0.73 -16.45
CA ASN A 130 -2.51 0.17 -15.57
C ASN A 130 -2.30 0.86 -14.20
N ILE A 131 -3.27 1.64 -13.69
CA ILE A 131 -3.19 2.21 -12.34
C ILE A 131 -2.97 1.16 -11.24
N ARG A 132 -3.48 -0.06 -11.44
CA ARG A 132 -3.32 -1.21 -10.53
C ARG A 132 -1.87 -1.52 -10.19
N GLU A 133 -0.96 -1.27 -11.13
CA GLU A 133 0.47 -1.48 -10.90
C GLU A 133 1.03 -0.54 -9.81
N LYS A 134 0.43 0.63 -9.61
CA LYS A 134 0.90 1.63 -8.63
C LYS A 134 0.66 1.22 -7.19
N TYR A 135 -0.32 0.37 -6.94
CA TYR A 135 -0.69 -0.09 -5.60
C TYR A 135 -0.66 -1.63 -5.48
N SER A 136 -0.06 -2.35 -6.44
CA SER A 136 0.02 -3.81 -6.43
C SER A 136 0.80 -4.34 -5.23
N ARG A 137 1.86 -3.63 -4.80
CA ARG A 137 2.60 -3.97 -3.58
C ARG A 137 1.72 -3.87 -2.33
N LEU A 138 0.97 -2.77 -2.18
CA LEU A 138 0.03 -2.60 -1.08
C LEU A 138 -1.06 -3.66 -1.12
N SER A 139 -1.59 -3.98 -2.31
CA SER A 139 -2.54 -5.08 -2.49
C SER A 139 -1.98 -6.41 -1.98
N ASN A 140 -0.73 -6.74 -2.31
CA ASN A 140 -0.10 -7.97 -1.83
C ASN A 140 0.04 -7.97 -0.30
N ILE A 141 0.35 -6.82 0.31
CA ILE A 141 0.41 -6.68 1.77
C ILE A 141 -0.97 -6.94 2.41
N VAL A 142 -2.04 -6.31 1.88
CA VAL A 142 -3.41 -6.48 2.38
C VAL A 142 -3.90 -7.93 2.21
N THR A 143 -3.60 -8.56 1.07
CA THR A 143 -3.88 -9.99 0.84
C THR A 143 -3.19 -10.87 1.89
N LEU A 144 -1.92 -10.63 2.19
CA LEU A 144 -1.19 -11.41 3.21
C LEU A 144 -1.73 -11.21 4.63
N LEU A 145 -2.16 -10.00 4.96
CA LEU A 145 -2.78 -9.73 6.25
C LEU A 145 -4.11 -10.47 6.40
N ASN A 146 -4.79 -10.79 5.31
CA ASN A 146 -6.09 -11.46 5.32
C ASN A 146 -6.03 -12.99 5.38
N CYS A 147 -4.84 -13.59 5.31
CA CYS A 147 -4.69 -15.03 5.43
C CYS A 147 -5.20 -15.53 6.78
N GLU A 148 -5.86 -16.69 6.77
CA GLU A 148 -6.32 -17.39 7.97
C GLU A 148 -5.19 -18.09 8.68
N SER A 149 -4.16 -18.52 7.94
CA SER A 149 -3.00 -19.22 8.48
C SER A 149 -1.70 -18.83 7.79
N LEU A 150 -0.58 -19.13 8.47
CA LEU A 150 0.74 -18.96 7.86
C LEU A 150 0.94 -19.89 6.65
N ASP A 151 0.32 -21.07 6.59
CA ASP A 151 0.45 -21.97 5.43
C ASP A 151 -0.24 -21.39 4.20
N GLU A 152 -1.45 -20.83 4.38
CA GLU A 152 -2.16 -20.12 3.32
C GLU A 152 -1.36 -18.92 2.82
N ALA A 153 -0.77 -18.14 3.74
CA ALA A 153 0.08 -17.00 3.37
C ALA A 153 1.27 -17.41 2.48
N LEU A 154 1.91 -18.55 2.77
CA LEU A 154 2.99 -19.08 1.94
C LEU A 154 2.50 -19.50 0.56
N GLN A 155 1.36 -20.20 0.49
CA GLN A 155 0.79 -20.62 -0.79
C GLN A 155 0.43 -19.42 -1.66
N LEU A 156 -0.17 -18.38 -1.08
CA LEU A 156 -0.48 -17.13 -1.78
C LEU A 156 0.78 -16.42 -2.26
N LEU A 157 1.86 -16.41 -1.46
CA LEU A 157 3.15 -15.86 -1.89
C LEU A 157 3.76 -16.59 -3.07
N GLU A 158 3.73 -17.91 -3.06
CA GLU A 158 4.19 -18.70 -4.20
C GLU A 158 3.37 -18.39 -5.45
N GLN A 159 2.05 -18.24 -5.33
CA GLN A 159 1.18 -17.85 -6.44
C GLN A 159 1.50 -16.44 -6.95
N ILE A 160 1.66 -15.47 -6.04
CA ILE A 160 1.99 -14.07 -6.37
C ILE A 160 3.36 -13.98 -7.04
N ASN A 161 4.37 -14.68 -6.53
CA ASN A 161 5.74 -14.60 -7.06
C ASN A 161 5.92 -15.40 -8.36
N ASN A 162 5.17 -16.49 -8.55
CA ASN A 162 5.22 -17.30 -9.78
C ASN A 162 4.28 -16.78 -10.88
N SER A 163 3.41 -15.82 -10.58
CA SER A 163 2.54 -15.19 -11.57
C SER A 163 3.36 -14.32 -12.52
N LEU A 164 3.29 -14.63 -13.82
CA LEU A 164 3.91 -13.84 -14.90
C LEU A 164 3.38 -12.39 -14.97
N LEU A 165 2.25 -12.12 -14.32
CA LEU A 165 1.59 -10.81 -14.30
C LEU A 165 1.94 -10.01 -13.03
N SER A 166 2.69 -10.60 -12.09
CA SER A 166 3.04 -9.93 -10.84
C SER A 166 4.21 -8.98 -11.04
N THR A 167 3.96 -7.71 -10.79
CA THR A 167 4.97 -6.64 -10.90
C THR A 167 5.57 -6.24 -9.54
N ALA A 168 5.02 -6.75 -8.43
CA ALA A 168 5.38 -6.34 -7.07
C ALA A 168 5.76 -7.54 -6.19
N ILE A 169 6.94 -8.09 -6.46
CA ILE A 169 7.53 -9.18 -5.67
C ILE A 169 7.84 -8.66 -4.25
N LEU A 170 7.35 -9.39 -3.24
CA LEU A 170 7.66 -9.12 -1.84
C LEU A 170 8.93 -9.87 -1.44
N SER A 171 9.88 -9.16 -0.82
CA SER A 171 11.08 -9.80 -0.27
C SER A 171 10.75 -10.61 0.98
N GLN A 172 11.64 -11.53 1.39
CA GLN A 172 11.48 -12.25 2.66
C GLN A 172 11.35 -11.31 3.87
N ASN A 173 11.98 -10.14 3.83
CA ASN A 173 11.88 -9.15 4.90
C ASN A 173 10.50 -8.47 4.91
N ASP A 174 9.95 -8.18 3.73
CA ASP A 174 8.59 -7.65 3.62
C ASP A 174 7.58 -8.65 4.15
N ILE A 175 7.70 -9.92 3.75
CA ILE A 175 6.84 -11.02 4.20
C ILE A 175 6.87 -11.13 5.73
N ARG A 176 8.07 -11.18 6.32
CA ARG A 176 8.21 -11.26 7.78
C ARG A 176 7.57 -10.06 8.47
N ARG A 177 7.80 -8.85 7.95
CA ARG A 177 7.22 -7.62 8.52
C ARG A 177 5.70 -7.65 8.45
N THR A 178 5.13 -7.96 7.28
CA THR A 178 3.68 -7.99 7.08
C THR A 178 3.00 -9.02 7.97
N LEU A 179 3.51 -10.26 8.00
CA LEU A 179 2.93 -11.31 8.84
C LEU A 179 3.10 -11.02 10.34
N SER A 180 4.12 -10.26 10.73
CA SER A 180 4.31 -9.85 12.14
C SER A 180 3.34 -8.78 12.60
N LEU A 181 2.58 -8.15 11.69
CA LEU A 181 1.51 -7.22 12.07
C LEU A 181 0.27 -7.95 12.61
N ARG A 182 0.13 -9.26 12.33
CA ARG A 182 -0.98 -10.09 12.84
C ARG A 182 -0.66 -10.62 14.22
N GLU A 183 -1.44 -10.22 15.22
CA GLU A 183 -1.17 -10.60 16.62
C GLU A 183 -1.34 -12.10 16.88
N GLU A 184 -2.14 -12.79 16.07
CA GLU A 184 -2.34 -14.23 16.21
C GLU A 184 -1.16 -15.06 15.71
N PHE A 185 -0.22 -14.47 14.97
CA PHE A 185 0.92 -15.18 14.39
C PHE A 185 2.17 -15.02 15.26
N SER A 186 2.67 -16.14 15.77
CA SER A 186 3.91 -16.15 16.54
C SER A 186 5.12 -15.83 15.66
N ARG A 187 5.99 -14.93 16.13
CA ARG A 187 7.25 -14.56 15.47
C ARG A 187 8.15 -15.75 15.19
N ASP A 188 8.16 -16.75 16.07
CA ASP A 188 8.97 -17.96 15.90
C ASP A 188 8.47 -18.82 14.73
N GLN A 189 7.14 -18.96 14.63
CA GLN A 189 6.50 -19.69 13.53
C GLN A 189 6.72 -18.98 12.19
N ILE A 190 6.59 -17.65 12.16
CA ILE A 190 6.89 -16.83 10.98
C ILE A 190 8.34 -17.04 10.54
N ASN A 191 9.29 -16.92 11.47
CA ASN A 191 10.71 -17.06 11.15
C ASN A 191 11.08 -18.45 10.64
N LEU A 192 10.48 -19.50 11.22
CA LEU A 192 10.68 -20.88 10.77
C LEU A 192 10.16 -21.08 9.36
N LYS A 193 8.92 -20.66 9.09
CA LYS A 193 8.24 -20.84 7.80
C LYS A 193 8.87 -20.02 6.68
N VAL A 194 9.19 -18.76 6.92
CA VAL A 194 9.79 -17.89 5.91
C VAL A 194 11.25 -18.29 5.60
N LYS A 195 11.98 -18.92 6.52
CA LYS A 195 13.30 -19.49 6.20
C LYS A 195 13.23 -20.73 5.31
N ALA A 196 12.14 -21.49 5.39
CA ALA A 196 11.94 -22.67 4.56
C ALA A 196 11.62 -22.30 3.10
N LEU A 197 11.11 -21.09 2.87
CA LEU A 197 10.91 -20.54 1.53
C LEU A 197 12.26 -20.30 0.83
N LYS A 198 12.46 -21.00 -0.30
CA LYS A 198 13.59 -20.77 -1.21
C LYS A 198 13.23 -19.69 -2.25
N ILE A 199 12.86 -18.50 -1.77
CA ILE A 199 12.61 -17.30 -2.60
C ILE A 199 13.87 -16.45 -2.60
#